data_AF-A0ABD5N848-F1
#
_entry.id   AF-A0ABD5N848-F1
#
_cell.length_a   1.000
_cell.length_b   1.000
_cell.length_c   1.000
_cell.angle_alpha   90.00
_cell.angle_beta   90.00
_cell.angle_gamma   90.00
#
_symmetry.space_group_name_H-M   'P 1'
#
loop_
_entity.id
_entity.type
_entity.pdbx_description
1 polymer ?
#
loop_
_entity_poly.entity_id
_entity_poly.type
_entity_poly.pdbx_seq_one_letter_code
_entity_poly.pdbx_strand_id
1 'polypeptide(L)'
;MADPIIQTFNYTLDPVIQISGLLYLLGSLTVSSLSDLRRLAAQKDFSEVWGAFTILLLTLDMYLLLIGSIPGIALLLKWALILSFTVLTTTGKIFRISTMDVTAITALLALLNPAEILLAGLILLLANELLHPFLKKFGEAGAYPFLPVVFTVNLLLITYHLLGGPNAINQITLT
;
A
#
# COMPACT_ATOMS: atom_id res chain seq x y z
N MET A 1 -20.37 -0.76 23.33
CA MET A 1 -20.04 -1.74 22.27
C MET A 1 -19.70 -0.95 21.02
N ALA A 2 -18.53 -1.17 20.42
CA ALA A 2 -18.21 -0.53 19.14
C ALA A 2 -19.15 -1.07 18.05
N ASP A 3 -19.55 -0.21 17.12
CA ASP A 3 -20.42 -0.58 15.99
C ASP A 3 -19.72 -1.65 15.13
N PRO A 4 -20.39 -2.76 14.76
CA PRO A 4 -19.82 -3.80 13.89
C PRO A 4 -19.31 -3.26 12.55
N ILE A 5 -19.86 -2.14 12.07
CA ILE A 5 -19.38 -1.44 10.88
C ILE A 5 -17.98 -0.85 11.15
N ILE A 6 -17.79 -0.17 12.28
CA ILE A 6 -16.51 0.43 12.67
C ILE A 6 -15.43 -0.65 12.84
N GLN A 7 -15.78 -1.81 13.41
CA GLN A 7 -14.85 -2.94 13.53
C GLN A 7 -14.44 -3.52 12.18
N THR A 8 -15.35 -3.51 11.19
CA THR A 8 -15.06 -4.00 9.83
C THR A 8 -14.05 -3.10 9.10
N PHE A 9 -14.18 -1.78 9.25
CA PHE A 9 -13.29 -0.82 8.58
C PHE A 9 -11.92 -0.66 9.24
N ASN A 10 -11.83 -0.92 10.55
CA ASN A 10 -10.64 -0.66 11.36
C ASN A 10 -9.94 -1.95 11.84
N TYR A 11 -10.23 -3.12 11.28
CA TYR A 11 -9.41 -4.30 11.57
C TYR A 11 -8.00 -4.03 11.05
N THR A 12 -7.02 -4.09 11.95
CA THR A 12 -5.61 -3.93 11.61
C THR A 12 -4.90 -5.27 11.74
N LEU A 13 -3.89 -5.49 10.89
CA LEU A 13 -2.87 -6.48 11.19
C LEU A 13 -2.21 -6.14 12.54
N ASP A 14 -1.50 -7.10 13.12
CA ASP A 14 -0.66 -6.82 14.27
C ASP A 14 0.27 -5.63 13.95
N PRO A 15 0.35 -4.60 14.82
CA PRO A 15 1.12 -3.39 14.54
C PRO A 15 2.59 -3.65 14.19
N VAL A 16 3.19 -4.69 14.79
CA VAL A 16 4.58 -5.09 14.51
C VAL A 16 4.69 -5.64 13.10
N ILE A 17 3.76 -6.50 12.68
CA ILE A 17 3.71 -7.05 11.31
C ILE A 17 3.51 -5.90 10.30
N GLN A 18 2.56 -5.00 10.58
CA GLN A 18 2.25 -3.87 9.69
C GLN A 18 3.47 -2.95 9.49
N ILE A 19 4.07 -2.46 10.58
CA ILE A 19 5.24 -1.57 10.51
C ILE A 19 6.44 -2.27 9.88
N SER A 20 6.68 -3.54 10.23
CA SER A 20 7.78 -4.32 9.64
C SER A 20 7.60 -4.50 8.14
N GLY A 21 6.37 -4.76 7.68
CA GLY A 21 6.04 -4.83 6.26
C GLY A 21 6.24 -3.49 5.55
N LEU A 22 5.81 -2.38 6.15
CA LEU A 22 5.99 -1.05 5.57
C LEU A 22 7.47 -0.67 5.47
N LEU A 23 8.29 -1.01 6.48
CA LEU A 23 9.74 -0.80 6.46
C LEU A 23 10.44 -1.69 5.43
N TYR A 24 10.00 -2.94 5.28
CA TYR A 24 10.48 -3.83 4.21
C TYR A 24 10.19 -3.25 2.82
N LEU A 25 8.96 -2.77 2.59
CA LEU A 25 8.61 -2.08 1.37
C LEU A 25 9.41 -0.80 1.20
N LEU A 26 9.68 -0.03 2.27
CA LEU A 26 10.50 1.18 2.19
C LEU A 26 11.89 0.88 1.62
N GLY A 27 12.54 -0.17 2.12
CA GLY A 27 13.86 -0.59 1.63
C GLY A 27 13.83 -0.97 0.14
N SER A 28 12.91 -1.85 -0.25
CA SER A 28 12.79 -2.30 -1.65
C SER A 28 12.36 -1.18 -2.61
N LEU A 29 11.44 -0.31 -2.18
CA LEU A 29 11.00 0.87 -2.94
C LEU A 29 12.09 1.92 -3.05
N THR A 30 12.96 2.08 -2.06
CA THR A 30 14.11 3.01 -2.16
C THR A 30 15.03 2.60 -3.29
N VAL A 31 15.44 1.32 -3.30
CA VAL A 31 16.32 0.77 -4.34
C VAL A 31 15.64 0.83 -5.70
N SER A 32 14.36 0.44 -5.78
CA SER A 32 13.61 0.43 -7.03
C SER A 32 13.33 1.83 -7.57
N SER A 33 13.02 2.81 -6.71
CA SER A 33 12.84 4.21 -7.10
C SER A 33 14.13 4.82 -7.62
N LEU A 34 15.27 4.52 -6.98
CA LEU A 34 16.57 4.98 -7.46
C LEU A 34 16.94 4.30 -8.79
N SER A 35 16.63 3.00 -8.92
CA SER A 35 16.77 2.25 -10.17
C SER A 35 15.92 2.84 -11.29
N ASP A 36 14.69 3.29 -10.99
CA ASP A 36 13.76 3.90 -11.95
C ASP A 36 14.25 5.27 -12.41
N LEU A 37 14.70 6.11 -11.48
CA LEU A 37 15.31 7.41 -11.79
C LEU A 37 16.60 7.29 -12.61
N ARG A 38 17.37 6.22 -12.41
CA ARG A 38 18.63 5.95 -13.13
C ARG A 38 18.49 4.99 -14.31
N ARG A 39 17.27 4.50 -14.60
CA ARG A 39 16.94 3.57 -15.70
C ARG A 39 17.77 2.28 -15.70
N LEU A 40 17.91 1.66 -14.53
CA LEU A 40 18.60 0.38 -14.38
C LEU A 40 17.63 -0.80 -14.57
N ALA A 41 18.13 -1.93 -15.07
CA ALA A 41 17.33 -3.08 -15.51
C ALA A 41 16.77 -3.98 -14.38
N ALA A 42 17.11 -3.74 -13.11
CA ALA A 42 16.80 -4.63 -11.99
C ALA A 42 15.34 -4.61 -11.52
N GLN A 43 14.45 -3.94 -12.27
CA GLN A 43 13.12 -3.61 -11.77
C GLN A 43 12.12 -4.77 -11.82
N LYS A 44 12.31 -5.73 -12.74
CA LYS A 44 11.41 -6.89 -12.88
C LYS A 44 11.46 -7.79 -11.64
N ASP A 45 12.65 -7.99 -11.08
CA ASP A 45 12.87 -8.87 -9.94
C ASP A 45 12.10 -8.38 -8.69
N PHE A 46 12.02 -7.07 -8.50
CA PHE A 46 11.24 -6.48 -7.39
C PHE A 46 9.73 -6.68 -7.55
N SER A 47 9.21 -6.62 -8.78
CA SER A 47 7.77 -6.84 -9.01
C SER A 47 7.32 -8.25 -8.63
N GLU A 48 8.16 -9.26 -8.87
CA GLU A 48 7.89 -10.64 -8.48
C GLU A 48 7.89 -10.80 -6.95
N VAL A 49 8.83 -10.14 -6.27
CA VAL A 49 8.92 -10.12 -4.81
C VAL A 49 7.70 -9.44 -4.18
N TRP A 50 7.24 -8.30 -4.72
CA TRP A 50 6.04 -7.62 -4.24
C TRP A 50 4.77 -8.43 -4.50
N GLY A 51 4.70 -9.14 -5.63
CA GLY A 51 3.62 -10.10 -5.91
C GLY A 51 3.59 -11.24 -4.89
N ALA A 52 4.74 -11.87 -4.63
CA ALA A 52 4.87 -12.93 -3.62
C ALA A 52 4.51 -12.41 -2.21
N PHE A 53 4.95 -11.20 -1.86
CA PHE A 53 4.61 -10.54 -0.60
C PHE A 53 3.10 -10.31 -0.45
N THR A 54 2.43 -9.86 -1.52
CA THR A 54 0.97 -9.68 -1.55
C THR A 54 0.24 -11.01 -1.31
N ILE A 55 0.67 -12.09 -1.98
CA ILE A 55 0.09 -13.43 -1.82
C ILE A 55 0.29 -13.95 -0.40
N LEU A 56 1.45 -13.69 0.20
CA LEU A 56 1.74 -14.04 1.59
C LEU A 56 0.77 -13.33 2.54
N LEU A 57 0.52 -12.05 2.35
CA LEU A 57 -0.45 -11.30 3.17
C LEU A 57 -1.90 -11.76 2.95
N LEU A 58 -2.29 -12.11 1.73
CA LEU A 58 -3.59 -12.75 1.49
C LEU A 58 -3.71 -14.07 2.26
N THR A 59 -2.66 -14.88 2.24
CA THR A 59 -2.63 -16.17 2.96
C THR A 59 -2.71 -15.96 4.48
N LEU A 60 -2.03 -14.93 5.00
CA LEU A 60 -2.12 -14.53 6.40
C LEU A 60 -3.54 -14.10 6.76
N ASP A 61 -4.17 -13.24 5.95
CA ASP A 61 -5.56 -12.80 6.19
C ASP A 61 -6.54 -13.98 6.17
N MET A 62 -6.38 -14.91 5.22
CA MET A 62 -7.18 -16.14 5.17
C MET A 62 -6.97 -17.00 6.42
N TYR A 63 -5.74 -17.13 6.92
CA TYR A 63 -5.46 -17.83 8.18
C TYR A 63 -6.14 -17.13 9.37
N LEU A 64 -6.05 -15.80 9.47
CA LEU A 64 -6.72 -15.02 10.52
C LEU A 64 -8.25 -15.16 10.47
N LEU A 65 -8.83 -15.28 9.28
CA LEU A 65 -10.25 -15.58 9.11
C LEU A 65 -10.60 -16.97 9.65
N LEU A 66 -9.78 -17.98 9.32
CA LEU A 66 -10.01 -19.36 9.75
C LEU A 66 -9.98 -19.53 11.28
N ILE A 67 -9.10 -18.80 11.97
CA ILE A 67 -9.03 -18.81 13.45
C ILE A 67 -10.02 -17.84 14.11
N GLY A 68 -10.85 -17.15 13.31
CA GLY A 68 -11.90 -16.24 13.80
C GLY A 68 -11.39 -14.90 14.33
N SER A 69 -10.14 -14.51 14.02
CA SER A 69 -9.56 -13.23 14.46
C SER A 69 -10.04 -12.03 13.64
N ILE A 70 -10.55 -12.25 12.43
CA ILE A 70 -11.10 -11.19 11.58
C ILE A 70 -12.47 -11.57 11.03
N PRO A 71 -13.39 -10.60 10.87
CA PRO A 71 -14.68 -10.88 10.28
C PRO A 71 -14.54 -11.07 8.76
N GLY A 72 -15.23 -12.07 8.19
CA GLY A 72 -15.15 -12.37 6.75
C GLY A 72 -15.52 -11.19 5.84
N ILE A 73 -16.42 -10.32 6.28
CA ILE A 73 -16.79 -9.10 5.57
C ILE A 73 -15.62 -8.10 5.46
N ALA A 74 -14.75 -8.01 6.48
CA ALA A 74 -13.58 -7.13 6.42
C ALA A 74 -12.53 -7.64 5.43
N LEU A 75 -12.30 -8.96 5.39
CA LEU A 75 -11.43 -9.59 4.39
C LEU A 75 -11.98 -9.33 2.98
N LEU A 76 -13.27 -9.60 2.74
CA LEU A 76 -13.89 -9.37 1.43
C LEU A 76 -13.80 -7.90 1.01
N LEU A 77 -14.07 -6.96 1.93
CA LEU A 77 -13.99 -5.54 1.65
C LEU A 77 -12.56 -5.11 1.31
N LYS A 78 -11.57 -5.51 2.11
CA LYS A 78 -10.14 -5.21 1.88
C LYS A 78 -9.70 -5.67 0.49
N TRP A 79 -9.92 -6.94 0.17
CA TRP A 79 -9.44 -7.51 -1.08
C TRP A 79 -10.28 -7.08 -2.29
N ALA A 80 -11.56 -6.76 -2.11
CA ALA A 80 -12.36 -6.13 -3.15
C ALA A 80 -11.88 -4.70 -3.46
N LEU A 81 -11.48 -3.92 -2.45
CA LEU A 81 -10.89 -2.60 -2.65
C LEU A 81 -9.56 -2.70 -3.39
N ILE A 82 -8.67 -3.60 -2.96
CA ILE A 82 -7.39 -3.85 -3.62
C ILE A 82 -7.62 -4.25 -5.09
N LEU A 83 -8.48 -5.24 -5.34
CA LEU A 83 -8.78 -5.69 -6.71
C LEU A 83 -9.37 -4.57 -7.56
N SER A 84 -10.28 -3.77 -7.01
CA SER A 84 -10.86 -2.62 -7.71
C SER A 84 -9.78 -1.61 -8.06
N PHE A 85 -8.85 -1.32 -7.15
CA PHE A 85 -7.74 -0.42 -7.38
C PHE A 85 -6.78 -0.96 -8.46
N THR A 86 -6.45 -2.25 -8.42
CA THR A 86 -5.63 -2.93 -9.43
C THR A 86 -6.28 -2.87 -10.82
N VAL A 87 -7.59 -3.10 -10.92
CA VAL A 87 -8.32 -3.03 -12.21
C VAL A 87 -8.40 -1.58 -12.73
N LEU A 88 -8.67 -0.62 -11.85
CA LEU A 88 -8.75 0.79 -12.24
C LEU A 88 -7.40 1.35 -12.70
N THR A 89 -6.30 0.92 -12.08
CA THR A 89 -4.94 1.34 -12.46
C THR A 89 -4.44 0.66 -13.73
N THR A 90 -4.81 -0.59 -13.98
CA THR A 90 -4.41 -1.33 -15.21
C THR A 90 -5.18 -0.91 -16.46
N THR A 91 -6.44 -0.48 -16.33
CA THR A 91 -7.26 -0.03 -17.48
C THR A 91 -6.83 1.31 -18.08
N GLY A 92 -5.84 1.99 -17.49
CA GLY A 92 -5.20 3.17 -18.07
C GLY A 92 -6.05 4.44 -18.10
N LYS A 93 -7.27 4.42 -17.54
CA LYS A 93 -8.20 5.57 -17.55
C LYS A 93 -7.87 6.62 -16.50
N ILE A 94 -7.35 6.20 -15.35
CA ILE A 94 -7.05 7.11 -14.21
C ILE A 94 -5.55 7.29 -14.07
N PHE A 95 -4.80 6.19 -14.13
CA PHE A 95 -3.35 6.23 -14.10
C PHE A 95 -2.79 5.37 -15.23
N ARG A 96 -1.86 5.92 -16.00
CA ARG A 96 -1.14 5.18 -17.05
C ARG A 96 0.10 4.54 -16.43
N ILE A 97 -0.12 3.52 -15.61
CA ILE A 97 0.87 2.93 -14.70
C ILE A 97 1.40 1.60 -15.25
N SER A 98 2.68 1.30 -15.00
CA SER A 98 3.29 0.03 -15.41
C SER A 98 2.80 -1.13 -14.53
N THR A 99 2.84 -2.36 -15.03
CA THR A 99 2.45 -3.56 -14.24
C THR A 99 3.24 -3.66 -12.93
N MET A 100 4.50 -3.22 -12.95
CA MET A 100 5.38 -3.20 -11.79
C MET A 100 4.91 -2.22 -10.70
N ASP A 101 4.56 -1.01 -11.07
CA ASP A 101 4.01 -0.03 -10.14
C ASP A 101 2.69 -0.53 -9.53
N VAL A 102 1.85 -1.21 -10.33
CA VAL A 102 0.62 -1.84 -9.82
C VAL A 102 0.95 -2.90 -8.76
N THR A 103 1.97 -3.73 -8.97
CA THR A 103 2.40 -4.70 -7.95
C THR A 103 2.93 -4.03 -6.68
N ALA A 104 3.67 -2.93 -6.80
CA ALA A 104 4.15 -2.16 -5.65
C ALA A 104 3.00 -1.56 -4.83
N ILE A 105 2.01 -0.97 -5.50
CA ILE A 105 0.81 -0.43 -4.84
C ILE A 105 0.01 -1.55 -4.19
N THR A 106 -0.19 -2.68 -4.88
CA THR A 106 -0.94 -3.82 -4.35
C THR A 106 -0.28 -4.37 -3.09
N ALA A 107 1.05 -4.50 -3.08
CA ALA A 107 1.82 -4.92 -1.90
C ALA A 107 1.69 -3.93 -0.74
N LEU A 108 1.72 -2.62 -1.03
CA LEU A 108 1.50 -1.58 -0.02
C LEU A 108 0.08 -1.68 0.57
N LEU A 109 -0.95 -1.75 -0.27
CA LEU A 109 -2.34 -1.81 0.16
C LEU A 109 -2.66 -3.10 0.94
N ALA A 110 -1.97 -4.21 0.64
CA ALA A 110 -2.15 -5.47 1.36
C ALA A 110 -1.76 -5.38 2.86
N LEU A 111 -0.91 -4.42 3.24
CA LEU A 111 -0.55 -4.16 4.65
C LEU A 111 -1.57 -3.30 5.39
N LEU A 112 -2.50 -2.67 4.69
CA LEU A 112 -3.39 -1.65 5.23
C LEU A 112 -4.77 -2.22 5.56
N ASN A 113 -5.43 -1.61 6.53
CA ASN A 113 -6.85 -1.88 6.78
C ASN A 113 -7.75 -1.22 5.69
N PRO A 114 -9.04 -1.56 5.58
CA PRO A 114 -9.93 -0.96 4.59
C PRO A 114 -9.98 0.58 4.61
N ALA A 115 -9.98 1.20 5.79
CA ALA A 115 -9.98 2.66 5.91
C ALA A 115 -8.66 3.29 5.42
N GLU A 116 -7.54 2.67 5.76
CA GLU A 116 -6.20 3.06 5.35
C GLU A 116 -5.96 2.86 3.86
N ILE A 117 -6.60 1.86 3.23
CA ILE A 117 -6.56 1.69 1.76
C ILE A 117 -7.18 2.91 1.08
N LEU A 118 -8.32 3.40 1.57
CA LEU A 118 -8.96 4.60 1.02
C LEU A 118 -8.08 5.84 1.24
N LEU A 119 -7.50 5.98 2.44
CA LEU A 119 -6.58 7.06 2.76
C LEU A 119 -5.33 7.00 1.86
N ALA A 120 -4.72 5.83 1.69
CA ALA A 120 -3.56 5.64 0.84
C ALA A 120 -3.87 5.95 -0.62
N GLY A 121 -5.07 5.59 -1.12
CA GLY A 121 -5.53 5.96 -2.45
C GLY A 121 -5.62 7.48 -2.63
N LEU A 122 -6.14 8.20 -1.64
CA LEU A 122 -6.20 9.67 -1.65
C LEU A 122 -4.79 10.28 -1.62
N ILE A 123 -3.92 9.81 -0.72
CA ILE A 123 -2.54 10.30 -0.61
C ILE A 123 -1.79 10.02 -1.91
N LEU A 124 -1.98 8.86 -2.54
CA LEU A 124 -1.35 8.50 -3.81
C LEU A 124 -1.80 9.43 -4.94
N LEU A 125 -3.09 9.78 -5.01
CA LEU A 125 -3.59 10.74 -5.98
C LEU A 125 -2.97 12.14 -5.79
N LEU A 126 -2.90 12.61 -4.54
CA LEU A 126 -2.30 13.91 -4.20
C LEU A 126 -0.78 13.93 -4.44
N ALA A 127 -0.07 12.88 -3.99
CA ALA A 127 1.37 12.74 -4.17
C ALA A 127 1.73 12.64 -5.64
N ASN A 128 0.91 11.96 -6.44
CA ASN A 128 1.09 11.90 -7.88
C ASN A 128 1.04 13.29 -8.52
N GLU A 129 -0.02 14.06 -8.25
CA GLU A 129 -0.15 15.42 -8.80
C GLU A 129 0.98 16.36 -8.34
N LEU A 130 1.41 16.23 -7.09
CA LEU A 130 2.48 17.06 -6.53
C LEU A 130 3.85 16.71 -7.12
N LEU A 131 4.15 15.42 -7.30
CA LEU A 131 5.45 14.94 -7.76
C LEU A 131 5.57 14.88 -9.29
N HIS A 132 4.44 14.77 -10.01
CA HIS A 132 4.41 14.73 -11.47
C HIS A 132 5.29 15.80 -12.16
N PRO A 133 5.22 17.12 -11.81
CA PRO A 133 6.04 18.12 -12.48
C PRO A 133 7.55 17.93 -12.26
N PHE A 134 7.95 17.34 -11.14
CA PHE A 134 9.35 17.07 -10.83
C PHE A 134 9.84 15.80 -11.52
N LEU A 135 9.02 14.75 -11.53
CA LEU A 135 9.36 13.43 -12.07
C LEU A 135 9.34 13.39 -13.60
N LYS A 136 8.55 14.25 -14.25
CA LYS A 136 8.48 14.34 -15.72
C LYS A 136 9.84 14.60 -16.37
N LYS A 137 10.78 15.23 -15.67
CA LYS A 137 12.16 15.50 -16.15
C LYS A 137 13.02 14.24 -16.29
N PHE A 138 12.69 13.18 -15.55
CA PHE A 138 13.40 11.90 -15.57
C PHE A 138 12.74 10.89 -16.53
N GLY A 139 11.50 11.15 -16.91
CA GLY A 139 10.73 10.37 -17.87
C GLY A 139 11.15 10.54 -19.32
N GLU A 140 10.80 9.56 -20.15
CA GLU A 140 10.99 9.58 -21.61
C GLU A 140 9.67 9.29 -22.33
N ALA A 141 9.47 9.92 -23.50
CA ALA A 141 8.27 9.74 -24.34
C ALA A 141 6.90 9.93 -23.63
N GLY A 142 6.84 10.76 -22.57
CA GLY A 142 5.60 11.06 -21.85
C GLY A 142 5.23 10.09 -20.74
N ALA A 143 6.06 9.07 -20.47
CA ALA A 143 6.00 8.27 -19.25
C ALA A 143 7.01 8.83 -18.23
N TYR A 144 6.67 8.86 -16.94
CA TYR A 144 7.56 9.29 -15.85
C TYR A 144 7.69 8.18 -14.80
N PRO A 145 8.82 8.13 -14.06
CA PRO A 145 9.04 7.13 -13.03
C PRO A 145 8.01 7.28 -11.90
N PHE A 146 7.15 6.29 -11.70
CA PHE A 146 6.04 6.37 -10.74
C PHE A 146 6.40 5.80 -9.36
N LEU A 147 7.39 4.91 -9.27
CA LEU A 147 7.85 4.32 -8.01
C LEU A 147 8.24 5.35 -6.93
N PRO A 148 8.86 6.51 -7.23
CA PRO A 148 9.10 7.56 -6.24
C PRO A 148 7.82 8.06 -5.55
N VAL A 149 6.67 8.05 -6.24
CA VAL A 149 5.37 8.40 -5.66
C VAL A 149 4.95 7.35 -4.64
N VAL A 150 5.03 6.07 -5.00
CA VAL A 150 4.70 4.95 -4.09
C VAL A 150 5.61 4.96 -2.86
N PHE A 151 6.91 5.24 -3.06
CA PHE A 151 7.87 5.43 -1.97
C PHE A 151 7.45 6.56 -1.02
N THR A 152 7.07 7.73 -1.54
CA THR A 152 6.58 8.85 -0.72
C THR A 152 5.32 8.47 0.06
N VAL A 153 4.35 7.80 -0.57
CA VAL A 153 3.13 7.33 0.11
C VAL A 153 3.48 6.37 1.25
N ASN A 154 4.36 5.40 1.00
CA ASN A 154 4.80 4.45 2.03
C ASN A 154 5.49 5.16 3.20
N LEU A 155 6.36 6.14 2.93
CA LEU A 155 7.02 6.93 3.97
C LEU A 155 6.02 7.74 4.82
N LEU A 156 5.00 8.32 4.17
CA LEU A 156 3.93 9.04 4.87
C LEU A 156 3.10 8.10 5.76
N LEU A 157 2.80 6.90 5.28
CA LEU A 157 2.08 5.89 6.07
C LEU A 157 2.90 5.43 7.28
N ILE A 158 4.20 5.16 7.11
CA ILE A 158 5.09 4.85 8.25
C ILE A 158 5.08 6.00 9.26
N THR A 159 5.23 7.24 8.79
CA THR A 159 5.20 8.42 9.65
C THR A 159 3.88 8.53 10.40
N TYR A 160 2.75 8.31 9.71
CA TYR A 160 1.42 8.30 10.31
C TYR A 160 1.29 7.24 11.41
N HIS A 161 1.78 6.01 11.20
CA HIS A 161 1.74 4.95 12.21
C HIS A 161 2.67 5.24 13.40
N LEU A 162 3.85 5.83 13.17
CA LEU A 162 4.80 6.19 14.24
C LEU A 162 4.32 7.37 15.08
N LEU A 163 3.63 8.34 14.49
CA LEU A 163 3.08 9.52 15.19
C LEU A 163 1.78 9.24 15.94
N GLY A 164 1.31 8.00 15.95
CA GLY A 164 0.10 7.60 16.65
C GLY A 164 -1.14 7.57 15.78
N GLY A 165 -1.08 6.82 14.67
CA GLY A 165 -2.26 6.38 13.92
C GLY A 165 -3.26 5.57 14.80
N PRO A 166 -4.09 4.67 14.24
CA PRO A 166 -5.20 4.03 14.96
C PRO A 166 -4.82 3.35 16.29
N ASN A 167 -3.54 3.01 16.45
CA ASN A 167 -2.97 2.40 17.65
C ASN A 167 -2.72 3.37 18.84
N ALA A 168 -2.61 4.69 18.63
CA ALA A 168 -2.46 5.63 19.74
C ALA A 168 -3.78 5.91 20.49
N ILE A 169 -4.92 5.79 19.81
CA ILE A 169 -6.24 5.97 20.43
C ILE A 169 -6.51 4.87 21.46
N ASN A 170 -6.01 3.65 21.22
CA ASN A 170 -6.16 2.53 22.15
C ASN A 170 -5.21 2.59 23.36
N GLN A 171 -4.11 3.36 23.31
CA GLN A 171 -3.22 3.54 24.46
C GLN A 171 -3.70 4.62 25.44
N ILE A 172 -4.44 5.64 24.97
CA ILE A 172 -4.98 6.71 25.83
C ILE A 172 -6.20 6.24 26.65
N THR A 173 -6.84 5.13 26.25
CA THR A 173 -8.06 4.63 26.91
C THR A 173 -7.75 3.62 28.04
N LEU A 174 -6.48 3.30 28.30
CA LEU A 174 -6.02 2.36 29.35
C LEU A 174 -5.15 3.02 30.44
N THR A 175 -5.10 4.35 30.49
CA THR A 175 -4.50 5.13 31.58
C THR A 175 -5.56 5.96 32.28
#